data_AF-A0A8J3L0K0-F1
#
_entry.id   AF-A0A8J3L0K0-F1
#
_cell.length_a   1.000
_cell.length_b   1.000
_cell.length_c   1.000
_cell.angle_alpha   90.00
_cell.angle_beta   90.00
_cell.angle_gamma   90.00
#
_symmetry.space_group_name_H-M   'P 1'
#
loop_
_entity.id
_entity.type
_entity.pdbx_description
1 polymer ?
#
loop_
_entity_poly.entity_id
_entity_poly.type
_entity_poly.pdbx_seq_one_letter_code
_entity_poly.pdbx_strand_id
1 'polypeptide(L)'
;MGAPSPIERMTPGSGRVILEAAATATETPRGRVARVARQAGGWPPDSVRVAELSDLRQSATAADAGCLDSGSPSSGQGCGMQLSSEMITASASLLVGVVAGGSALLGQRLTLRNTERAEVRRSALALAETRRQERLAHVLAFLEAVQAAERIAVDRHHHGVDDEQWQARANAMIDRLWVLQKTLHLLCDEELNDAARLLAFAVRDLVRDGPKDRTPPVETRIWEEIGPSRRVFLDVAHLHLRELTG
;
A
#
# COMPACT_ATOMS: atom_id res chain seq x y z
N MET A 1 67.54 23.02 8.97
CA MET A 1 66.92 21.73 9.35
C MET A 1 65.42 21.96 9.37
N GLY A 2 64.73 21.60 8.28
CA GLY A 2 63.31 21.88 8.07
C GLY A 2 62.44 20.70 8.51
N ALA A 3 61.39 20.98 9.28
CA ALA A 3 60.38 20.01 9.67
C ALA A 3 59.42 19.72 8.49
N PRO A 4 59.00 18.46 8.28
CA PRO A 4 58.00 18.15 7.25
C PRO A 4 56.56 18.45 7.70
N SER A 5 55.76 18.93 6.74
CA SER A 5 54.34 19.28 6.84
C SER A 5 53.42 18.04 6.90
N PRO A 6 52.25 18.11 7.58
CA PRO A 6 51.31 17.01 7.71
C PRO A 6 50.21 17.06 6.64
N ILE A 7 50.41 16.38 5.51
CA ILE A 7 49.31 16.00 4.61
C ILE A 7 49.56 14.55 4.18
N GLU A 8 48.51 13.74 4.20
CA GLU A 8 48.43 12.30 3.89
C GLU A 8 48.44 11.32 5.08
N ARG A 9 47.28 11.27 5.75
CA ARG A 9 46.72 10.00 6.22
C ARG A 9 45.31 9.85 5.65
N MET A 10 45.24 9.44 4.39
CA MET A 10 43.99 8.99 3.76
C MET A 10 43.88 7.47 3.99
N THR A 11 43.05 7.07 4.95
CA THR A 11 42.81 5.67 5.30
C THR A 11 42.08 4.92 4.17
N PRO A 12 42.54 3.74 3.75
CA PRO A 12 41.85 2.91 2.77
C PRO A 12 40.71 2.14 3.47
N GLY A 13 39.62 2.83 3.77
CA GLY A 13 38.41 2.23 4.38
C GLY A 13 37.09 2.70 3.77
N SER A 14 37.11 3.82 3.03
CA SER A 14 35.87 4.48 2.58
C SER A 14 35.23 3.85 1.33
N GLY A 15 35.96 3.04 0.56
CA GLY A 15 35.43 2.42 -0.65
C GLY A 15 34.47 1.26 -0.41
N ARG A 16 34.60 0.56 0.72
CA ARG A 16 33.80 -0.64 1.03
C ARG A 16 32.39 -0.29 1.51
N VAL A 17 32.24 0.81 2.25
CA VAL A 17 30.94 1.31 2.73
C VAL A 17 30.07 1.81 1.57
N ILE A 18 30.67 2.42 0.55
CA ILE A 18 29.94 2.94 -0.62
C ILE A 18 29.47 1.78 -1.53
N LEU A 19 30.26 0.72 -1.66
CA LEU A 19 29.87 -0.47 -2.45
C LEU A 19 28.76 -1.30 -1.77
N GLU A 20 28.77 -1.39 -0.44
CA GLU A 20 27.71 -2.09 0.30
C GLU A 20 26.40 -1.28 0.34
N ALA A 21 26.48 0.06 0.37
CA ALA A 21 25.34 0.96 0.23
C ALA A 21 24.77 0.99 -1.20
N ALA A 22 25.59 0.82 -2.24
CA ALA A 22 25.11 0.71 -3.62
C ALA A 22 24.43 -0.65 -3.89
N ALA A 23 24.90 -1.73 -3.25
CA ALA A 23 24.30 -3.07 -3.37
C ALA A 23 22.94 -3.22 -2.65
N THR A 24 22.62 -2.33 -1.69
CA THR A 24 21.30 -2.31 -1.03
C THR A 24 20.25 -1.51 -1.81
N ALA A 25 20.66 -0.65 -2.75
CA ALA A 25 19.75 0.22 -3.50
C ALA A 25 18.90 -0.53 -4.56
N THR A 26 19.30 -1.73 -4.96
CA THR A 26 18.58 -2.54 -5.96
C THR A 26 17.79 -3.71 -5.36
N GLU A 27 17.81 -3.87 -4.03
CA GLU A 27 17.12 -4.99 -3.40
C GLU A 27 15.62 -4.69 -3.28
N THR A 28 14.80 -5.59 -3.84
CA THR A 28 13.34 -5.49 -3.73
C THR A 28 12.91 -5.50 -2.25
N PRO A 29 11.77 -4.89 -1.89
CA PRO A 29 11.26 -4.93 -0.52
C PRO A 29 11.17 -6.36 0.02
N ARG A 30 10.71 -7.30 -0.81
CA ARG A 30 10.72 -8.74 -0.54
C ARG A 30 12.10 -9.31 -0.22
N GLY A 31 13.14 -8.91 -0.97
CA GLY A 31 14.52 -9.31 -0.71
C GLY A 31 15.01 -8.83 0.66
N ARG A 32 14.67 -7.60 1.05
CA ARG A 32 15.01 -7.03 2.36
C ARG A 32 14.32 -7.76 3.51
N VAL A 33 13.03 -8.05 3.39
CA VAL A 33 12.29 -8.87 4.38
C VAL A 33 12.95 -10.23 4.55
N ALA A 34 13.25 -10.91 3.44
CA ALA A 34 13.89 -12.22 3.47
C ALA A 34 15.29 -12.19 4.10
N ARG A 35 16.07 -11.13 3.85
CA ARG A 35 17.39 -10.93 4.46
C ARG A 35 17.30 -10.75 5.97
N VAL A 36 16.41 -9.88 6.45
CA VAL A 36 16.25 -9.65 7.89
C VAL A 36 15.71 -10.90 8.58
N ALA A 37 14.78 -11.63 7.94
CA ALA A 37 14.29 -12.91 8.45
C ALA A 37 15.41 -13.96 8.62
N ARG A 38 16.35 -14.02 7.66
CA ARG A 38 17.54 -14.88 7.76
C ARG A 38 18.45 -14.46 8.91
N GLN A 39 18.71 -13.16 9.07
CA GLN A 39 19.55 -12.62 10.15
C GLN A 39 18.94 -12.83 11.54
N ALA A 40 17.60 -12.84 11.64
CA ALA A 40 16.90 -13.03 12.91
C ALA A 40 17.00 -14.47 13.47
N GLY A 41 17.59 -15.42 12.75
CA GLY A 41 17.79 -16.80 13.23
C GLY A 41 16.81 -17.83 12.66
N GLY A 42 16.16 -17.54 11.53
CA GLY A 42 15.52 -18.55 10.69
C GLY A 42 14.01 -18.66 10.87
N TRP A 43 13.28 -18.06 9.94
CA TRP A 43 11.92 -18.44 9.58
C TRP A 43 11.88 -18.67 8.06
N PRO A 44 11.53 -19.87 7.55
CA PRO A 44 11.15 -20.03 6.15
C PRO A 44 9.63 -19.88 6.03
N PRO A 45 9.11 -19.01 5.16
CA PRO A 45 7.69 -19.01 4.87
C PRO A 45 7.35 -20.12 3.87
N ASP A 46 6.47 -21.06 4.28
CA ASP A 46 5.60 -21.77 3.34
C ASP A 46 4.72 -20.80 2.52
N SER A 47 4.56 -19.54 2.96
CA SER A 47 3.84 -18.50 2.20
C SER A 47 4.53 -18.03 0.91
N VAL A 48 5.86 -18.19 0.77
CA VAL A 48 6.54 -17.90 -0.52
C VAL A 48 6.07 -18.83 -1.64
N ARG A 49 5.62 -20.06 -1.33
CA ARG A 49 4.99 -20.95 -2.33
C ARG A 49 3.56 -20.55 -2.69
N VAL A 50 2.85 -19.87 -1.80
CA VAL A 50 1.46 -19.45 -2.02
C VAL A 50 1.40 -18.19 -2.91
N ALA A 51 2.42 -17.34 -2.83
CA ALA A 51 2.59 -16.19 -3.72
C ALA A 51 2.86 -16.60 -5.18
N GLU A 52 3.71 -17.62 -5.40
CA GLU A 52 4.00 -18.16 -6.74
C GLU A 52 2.73 -18.69 -7.44
N LEU A 53 1.76 -19.19 -6.66
CA LEU A 53 0.46 -19.62 -7.14
C LEU A 53 -0.53 -18.46 -7.38
N SER A 54 -0.35 -17.31 -6.73
CA SER A 54 -1.21 -16.14 -6.89
C SER A 54 -0.84 -15.32 -8.13
N ASP A 55 0.46 -15.22 -8.45
CA ASP A 55 0.97 -14.60 -9.67
C ASP A 55 0.55 -15.38 -10.94
N LEU A 56 0.46 -16.71 -10.83
CA LEU A 56 -0.11 -17.59 -11.87
C LEU A 56 -1.62 -17.41 -12.10
N ARG A 57 -2.36 -16.91 -11.09
CA ARG A 57 -3.82 -16.72 -11.17
C ARG A 57 -4.20 -15.35 -11.76
N GLN A 58 -3.43 -14.29 -11.50
CA GLN A 58 -3.67 -12.95 -12.06
C GLN A 58 -3.37 -12.89 -13.56
N SER A 59 -2.37 -13.64 -14.02
CA SER A 59 -2.02 -13.74 -15.45
C SER A 59 -3.09 -14.48 -16.28
N ALA A 60 -3.94 -15.30 -15.67
CA ALA A 60 -5.07 -15.95 -16.35
C ALA A 60 -6.29 -15.02 -16.54
N THR A 61 -6.47 -13.99 -15.69
CA THR A 61 -7.65 -13.11 -15.75
C THR A 61 -7.53 -11.93 -16.72
N ALA A 62 -6.34 -11.67 -17.27
CA ALA A 62 -6.11 -10.58 -18.23
C ALA A 62 -6.42 -10.96 -19.69
N ALA A 63 -6.74 -12.23 -19.98
CA ALA A 63 -6.94 -12.73 -21.34
C ALA A 63 -8.41 -12.70 -21.84
N ASP A 64 -9.38 -12.32 -21.00
CA ASP A 64 -10.82 -12.56 -21.30
C ASP A 64 -11.68 -11.28 -21.47
N ALA A 65 -11.05 -10.10 -21.62
CA ALA A 65 -11.76 -8.83 -21.77
C ALA A 65 -11.50 -8.18 -23.14
N GLY A 66 -11.95 -8.82 -24.21
CA GLY A 66 -11.72 -8.33 -25.56
C GLY A 66 -12.69 -8.85 -26.62
N CYS A 67 -13.99 -8.64 -26.44
CA CYS A 67 -14.96 -8.73 -27.53
C CYS A 67 -16.25 -8.00 -27.14
N LEU A 68 -16.65 -6.98 -27.90
CA LEU A 68 -18.02 -6.85 -28.41
C LEU A 68 -18.12 -5.72 -29.46
N ASP A 69 -18.46 -6.20 -30.64
CA ASP A 69 -18.74 -5.54 -31.92
C ASP A 69 -20.13 -4.87 -31.91
N SER A 70 -20.31 -3.77 -32.66
CA SER A 70 -21.64 -3.20 -32.94
C SER A 70 -21.71 -2.48 -34.30
N GLY A 71 -21.95 -3.28 -35.34
CA GLY A 71 -23.01 -3.17 -36.35
C GLY A 71 -23.50 -1.80 -36.85
N SER A 72 -23.32 -1.57 -38.16
CA SER A 72 -24.06 -0.61 -39.01
C SER A 72 -25.19 -1.28 -39.80
N PRO A 73 -26.30 -0.56 -40.10
CA PRO A 73 -27.08 -0.74 -41.34
C PRO A 73 -27.36 0.62 -42.02
N SER A 74 -27.02 0.85 -43.30
CA SER A 74 -27.69 0.51 -44.58
C SER A 74 -28.91 1.37 -44.97
N SER A 75 -28.69 2.13 -46.07
CA SER A 75 -29.56 2.53 -47.20
C SER A 75 -31.09 2.55 -47.08
N GLY A 76 -31.69 3.70 -47.42
CA GLY A 76 -33.10 3.84 -47.83
C GLY A 76 -33.31 5.01 -48.78
N GLN A 77 -33.77 4.71 -50.00
CA GLN A 77 -33.95 5.56 -51.16
C GLN A 77 -35.45 5.86 -51.37
N GLY A 78 -35.83 7.08 -51.77
CA GLY A 78 -37.02 7.28 -52.60
C GLY A 78 -38.01 8.42 -52.27
N CYS A 79 -38.38 9.10 -53.35
CA CYS A 79 -39.65 9.79 -53.66
C CYS A 79 -39.78 11.29 -53.33
N GLY A 80 -39.70 12.09 -54.40
CA GLY A 80 -40.12 13.49 -54.41
C GLY A 80 -41.64 13.62 -54.49
N MET A 81 -42.16 14.63 -53.82
CA MET A 81 -43.47 15.21 -54.10
C MET A 81 -43.31 16.72 -54.27
N GLN A 82 -43.70 17.21 -55.44
CA GLN A 82 -44.01 18.61 -55.69
C GLN A 82 -45.33 18.95 -54.99
N LEU A 83 -45.32 19.92 -54.08
CA LEU A 83 -46.53 20.52 -53.52
C LEU A 83 -46.41 22.04 -53.54
N SER A 84 -47.57 22.63 -53.83
CA SER A 84 -47.89 23.99 -54.23
C SER A 84 -47.50 25.11 -53.26
N SER A 85 -47.19 26.26 -53.85
CA SER A 85 -46.52 27.46 -53.30
C SER A 85 -47.28 28.29 -52.23
N GLU A 86 -48.50 27.95 -51.83
CA GLU A 86 -49.32 28.86 -51.01
C GLU A 86 -49.62 28.36 -49.58
N MET A 87 -48.98 27.27 -49.14
CA MET A 87 -49.21 26.66 -47.82
C MET A 87 -47.93 26.48 -46.98
N ILE A 88 -46.94 27.36 -47.19
CA ILE A 88 -45.56 27.16 -46.70
C ILE A 88 -45.28 27.88 -45.38
N THR A 89 -46.00 28.95 -45.05
CA THR A 89 -45.63 29.81 -43.90
C THR A 89 -46.15 29.31 -42.55
N ALA A 90 -47.29 28.61 -42.51
CA ALA A 90 -47.87 28.10 -41.24
C ALA A 90 -47.28 26.74 -40.82
N SER A 91 -46.94 25.88 -41.79
CA SER A 91 -46.37 24.54 -41.58
C SER A 91 -44.90 24.59 -41.15
N ALA A 92 -44.15 25.59 -41.64
CA ALA A 92 -42.75 25.80 -41.27
C ALA A 92 -42.58 26.08 -39.76
N SER A 93 -43.52 26.81 -39.14
CA SER A 93 -43.49 27.13 -37.70
C SER A 93 -43.65 25.90 -36.79
N LEU A 94 -44.48 24.92 -37.16
CA LEU A 94 -44.69 23.69 -36.38
C LEU A 94 -43.49 22.73 -36.48
N LEU A 95 -42.84 22.67 -37.65
CA LEU A 95 -41.64 21.86 -37.84
C LEU A 95 -40.43 22.42 -37.08
N VAL A 96 -40.28 23.73 -37.01
CA VAL A 96 -39.23 24.38 -36.20
C VAL A 96 -39.43 24.09 -34.70
N GLY A 97 -40.66 24.07 -34.21
CA GLY A 97 -40.98 23.73 -32.82
C GLY A 97 -40.64 22.27 -32.43
N VAL A 98 -40.90 21.30 -33.30
CA VAL A 98 -40.63 19.88 -33.04
C VAL A 98 -39.13 19.56 -33.07
N VAL A 99 -38.37 20.17 -33.99
CA VAL A 99 -36.91 20.01 -34.05
C VAL A 99 -36.23 20.62 -32.81
N ALA A 100 -36.72 21.77 -32.33
CA ALA A 100 -36.23 22.39 -31.09
C ALA A 100 -36.60 21.58 -29.83
N GLY A 101 -37.81 21.01 -29.74
CA GLY A 101 -38.22 20.18 -28.61
C GLY A 101 -37.54 18.80 -28.56
N GLY A 102 -37.35 18.15 -29.72
CA GLY A 102 -36.68 16.85 -29.81
C GLY A 102 -35.19 16.92 -29.47
N SER A 103 -34.50 17.98 -29.90
CA SER A 103 -33.09 18.22 -29.56
C SER A 103 -32.88 18.47 -28.06
N ALA A 104 -33.81 19.14 -27.39
CA ALA A 104 -33.79 19.31 -25.93
C ALA A 104 -33.95 17.98 -25.17
N LEU A 105 -34.84 17.07 -25.62
CA LEU A 105 -35.02 15.75 -25.01
C LEU A 105 -33.81 14.82 -25.23
N LEU A 106 -33.18 14.88 -26.42
CA LEU A 106 -31.92 14.19 -26.70
C LEU A 106 -30.79 14.73 -25.82
N GLY A 107 -30.69 16.05 -25.67
CA GLY A 107 -29.76 16.70 -24.75
C GLY A 107 -29.94 16.25 -23.31
N GLN A 108 -31.19 16.20 -22.81
CA GLN A 108 -31.49 15.71 -21.46
C GLN A 108 -31.10 14.25 -21.26
N ARG A 109 -31.42 13.36 -22.21
CA ARG A 109 -31.03 11.94 -22.11
C ARG A 109 -29.52 11.72 -22.12
N LEU A 110 -28.79 12.51 -22.90
CA LEU A 110 -27.32 12.47 -22.94
C LEU A 110 -26.72 13.02 -21.64
N THR A 111 -27.26 14.12 -21.11
CA THR A 111 -26.84 14.66 -19.82
C THR A 111 -27.08 13.66 -18.68
N LEU A 112 -28.25 13.00 -18.64
CA LEU A 112 -28.57 11.99 -17.61
C LEU A 112 -27.60 10.80 -17.63
N ARG A 113 -27.22 10.30 -18.81
CA ARG A 113 -26.21 9.22 -18.93
C ARG A 113 -24.81 9.67 -18.54
N ASN A 114 -24.48 10.93 -18.81
CA ASN A 114 -23.19 11.49 -18.42
C ASN A 114 -23.11 11.76 -16.92
N THR A 115 -24.20 12.19 -16.28
CA THR A 115 -24.27 12.36 -14.82
C THR A 115 -24.19 11.02 -14.10
N GLU A 116 -24.89 9.98 -14.58
CA GLU A 116 -24.81 8.63 -14.02
C GLU A 116 -23.38 8.08 -14.06
N ARG A 117 -22.68 8.21 -15.20
CA ARG A 117 -21.26 7.80 -15.30
C ARG A 117 -20.34 8.63 -14.41
N ALA A 118 -20.61 9.93 -14.24
CA ALA A 118 -19.83 10.78 -13.36
C ALA A 118 -20.04 10.41 -11.88
N GLU A 119 -21.26 10.05 -11.49
CA GLU A 119 -21.60 9.59 -10.14
C GLU A 119 -20.95 8.24 -9.81
N VAL A 120 -20.96 7.29 -10.74
CA VAL A 120 -20.26 6.00 -10.58
C VAL A 120 -18.76 6.20 -10.41
N ARG A 121 -18.15 7.14 -11.16
CA ARG A 121 -16.72 7.47 -10.99
C ARG A 121 -16.44 8.11 -9.63
N ARG A 122 -17.29 9.04 -9.18
CA ARG A 122 -17.15 9.69 -7.87
C ARG A 122 -17.32 8.70 -6.73
N SER A 123 -18.28 7.79 -6.80
CA SER A 123 -18.49 6.77 -5.77
C SER A 123 -17.33 5.79 -5.71
N ALA A 124 -16.77 5.38 -6.86
CA ALA A 124 -15.58 4.54 -6.91
C ALA A 124 -14.36 5.22 -6.25
N LEU A 125 -14.12 6.50 -6.54
CA LEU A 125 -13.05 7.28 -5.92
C LEU A 125 -13.26 7.44 -4.40
N ALA A 126 -14.50 7.71 -3.96
CA ALA A 126 -14.82 7.82 -2.54
C ALA A 126 -14.60 6.50 -1.78
N LEU A 127 -14.93 5.36 -2.39
CA LEU A 127 -14.69 4.04 -1.81
C LEU A 127 -13.19 3.72 -1.75
N ALA A 128 -12.43 4.08 -2.78
CA ALA A 128 -10.98 3.89 -2.80
C ALA A 128 -10.30 4.70 -1.68
N GLU A 129 -10.68 5.97 -1.51
CA GLU A 129 -10.16 6.83 -0.43
C GLU A 129 -10.55 6.31 0.96
N THR A 130 -11.79 5.82 1.12
CA THR A 130 -12.23 5.21 2.39
C THR A 130 -11.38 4.00 2.75
N ARG A 131 -11.12 3.09 1.80
CA ARG A 131 -10.25 1.92 2.02
C ARG A 131 -8.81 2.33 2.33
N ARG A 132 -8.31 3.40 1.70
CA ARG A 132 -6.97 3.93 1.97
C ARG A 132 -6.85 4.43 3.41
N GLN A 133 -7.82 5.21 3.87
CA GLN A 133 -7.87 5.72 5.24
C GLN A 133 -7.98 4.58 6.27
N GLU A 134 -8.80 3.57 5.97
CA GLU A 134 -8.92 2.37 6.80
C GLU A 134 -7.59 1.64 6.95
N ARG A 135 -6.87 1.38 5.84
CA ARG A 135 -5.54 0.73 5.89
C ARG A 135 -4.52 1.55 6.66
N LEU A 136 -4.47 2.86 6.41
CA LEU A 136 -3.57 3.78 7.12
C LEU A 136 -3.83 3.74 8.64
N ALA A 137 -5.09 3.77 9.06
CA ALA A 137 -5.45 3.70 10.47
C ALA A 137 -4.95 2.41 11.14
N HIS A 138 -5.04 1.26 10.46
CA HIS A 138 -4.54 0.00 10.99
C HIS A 138 -3.02 -0.09 11.04
N VAL A 139 -2.31 0.48 10.04
CA VAL A 139 -0.84 0.58 10.06
C VAL A 139 -0.37 1.44 11.23
N LEU A 140 -1.03 2.57 11.48
CA LEU A 140 -0.73 3.44 12.62
C LEU A 140 -1.01 2.75 13.95
N ALA A 141 -2.18 2.11 14.10
CA ALA A 141 -2.53 1.37 15.31
C ALA A 141 -1.53 0.25 15.62
N PHE A 142 -1.03 -0.46 14.59
CA PHE A 142 0.02 -1.45 14.74
C PHE A 142 1.33 -0.85 15.22
N LEU A 143 1.76 0.29 14.66
CA LEU A 143 2.97 1.00 15.12
C LEU A 143 2.84 1.49 16.56
N GLU A 144 1.67 1.99 16.96
CA GLU A 144 1.42 2.38 18.35
C GLU A 144 1.56 1.19 19.31
N ALA A 145 1.04 0.02 18.93
CA ALA A 145 1.18 -1.20 19.73
C ALA A 145 2.65 -1.67 19.81
N VAL A 146 3.39 -1.59 18.70
CA VAL A 146 4.84 -1.86 18.68
C VAL A 146 5.58 -0.94 19.64
N GLN A 147 5.36 0.38 19.56
CA GLN A 147 6.00 1.35 20.45
C GLN A 147 5.64 1.13 21.93
N ALA A 148 4.39 0.76 22.22
CA ALA A 148 3.98 0.47 23.58
C ALA A 148 4.65 -0.79 24.13
N ALA A 149 4.79 -1.84 23.31
CA ALA A 149 5.52 -3.04 23.67
C ALA A 149 7.03 -2.78 23.87
N GLU A 150 7.64 -1.91 23.06
CA GLU A 150 9.02 -1.49 23.25
C GLU A 150 9.24 -0.81 24.61
N ARG A 151 8.30 0.06 25.04
CA ARG A 151 8.37 0.68 26.38
C ARG A 151 8.29 -0.38 27.48
N ILE A 152 7.41 -1.37 27.34
CA ILE A 152 7.31 -2.49 28.29
C ILE A 152 8.64 -3.27 28.36
N ALA A 153 9.33 -3.44 27.23
CA ALA A 153 10.64 -4.09 27.20
C ALA A 153 11.71 -3.23 27.90
N VAL A 154 11.71 -1.90 27.69
CA VAL A 154 12.60 -0.96 28.40
C VAL A 154 12.34 -1.00 29.91
N ASP A 155 11.07 -0.94 30.34
CA ASP A 155 10.70 -1.04 31.75
C ASP A 155 11.28 -2.29 32.41
N ARG A 156 11.22 -3.44 31.73
CA ARG A 156 11.80 -4.67 32.26
C ARG A 156 13.32 -4.68 32.24
N HIS A 157 13.90 -4.50 31.06
CA HIS A 157 15.31 -4.84 30.84
C HIS A 157 16.26 -3.69 31.17
N HIS A 158 15.78 -2.44 31.19
CA HIS A 158 16.55 -1.29 31.62
C HIS A 158 16.24 -0.87 33.06
N HIS A 159 14.96 -0.86 33.45
CA HIS A 159 14.54 -0.42 34.80
C HIS A 159 14.37 -1.57 35.81
N GLY A 160 14.48 -2.83 35.37
CA GLY A 160 14.41 -3.99 36.26
C GLY A 160 13.00 -4.27 36.79
N VAL A 161 11.94 -3.82 36.08
CA VAL A 161 10.55 -4.06 36.48
C VAL A 161 10.12 -5.46 36.04
N ASP A 162 9.84 -6.36 37.00
CA ASP A 162 9.42 -7.73 36.72
C ASP A 162 8.25 -8.23 37.59
N ASP A 163 7.43 -7.31 38.09
CA ASP A 163 6.28 -7.61 38.93
C ASP A 163 5.11 -8.26 38.17
N GLU A 164 4.15 -8.84 38.90
CA GLU A 164 2.93 -9.44 38.32
C GLU A 164 2.15 -8.45 37.44
N GLN A 165 2.18 -7.16 37.80
CA GLN A 165 1.53 -6.12 37.02
C GLN A 165 2.22 -5.91 35.68
N TRP A 166 3.55 -5.91 35.64
CA TRP A 166 4.32 -5.86 34.40
C TRP A 166 3.99 -7.06 33.52
N GLN A 167 3.95 -8.28 34.08
CA GLN A 167 3.63 -9.48 33.31
C GLN A 167 2.22 -9.41 32.69
N ALA A 168 1.23 -8.93 33.46
CA ALA A 168 -0.13 -8.74 32.95
C ALA A 168 -0.20 -7.70 31.83
N ARG A 169 0.49 -6.56 31.98
CA ARG A 169 0.59 -5.52 30.94
C ARG A 169 1.29 -6.04 29.68
N ALA A 170 2.38 -6.79 29.84
CA ALA A 170 3.14 -7.38 28.75
C ALA A 170 2.28 -8.36 27.95
N ASN A 171 1.60 -9.30 28.61
CA ASN A 171 0.72 -10.27 27.95
C ASN A 171 -0.41 -9.57 27.19
N ALA A 172 -1.12 -8.63 27.83
CA ALA A 172 -2.20 -7.87 27.19
C ALA A 172 -1.71 -7.08 25.97
N MET A 173 -0.50 -6.51 26.04
CA MET A 173 0.07 -5.77 24.92
C MET A 173 0.46 -6.70 23.76
N ILE A 174 1.06 -7.86 24.05
CA ILE A 174 1.42 -8.84 23.03
C ILE A 174 0.17 -9.40 22.33
N ASP A 175 -0.91 -9.66 23.07
CA ASP A 175 -2.19 -10.08 22.49
C ASP A 175 -2.75 -9.01 21.55
N ARG A 176 -2.76 -7.74 21.98
CA ARG A 176 -3.18 -6.61 21.13
C ARG A 176 -2.31 -6.48 19.88
N LEU A 177 -1.00 -6.63 20.00
CA LEU A 177 -0.06 -6.60 18.88
C LEU A 177 -0.37 -7.70 17.86
N TRP A 178 -0.68 -8.92 18.32
CA TRP A 178 -1.06 -10.02 17.45
C TRP A 178 -2.40 -9.79 16.74
N VAL A 179 -3.41 -9.24 17.44
CA VAL A 179 -4.68 -8.87 16.81
C VAL A 179 -4.45 -7.88 15.68
N LEU A 180 -3.69 -6.82 15.93
CA LEU A 180 -3.39 -5.81 14.91
C LEU A 180 -2.59 -6.38 13.73
N GLN A 181 -1.63 -7.27 13.99
CA GLN A 181 -0.92 -7.99 12.94
C GLN A 181 -1.88 -8.80 12.06
N LYS A 182 -2.87 -9.49 12.65
CA LYS A 182 -3.87 -10.24 11.90
C LYS A 182 -4.82 -9.32 11.12
N THR A 183 -5.15 -8.16 11.66
CA THR A 183 -5.94 -7.18 10.90
C THR A 183 -5.17 -6.68 9.68
N LEU A 184 -3.87 -6.43 9.80
CA LEU A 184 -3.02 -6.11 8.64
C LEU A 184 -2.98 -7.25 7.62
N HIS A 185 -2.91 -8.52 8.07
CA HIS A 185 -2.98 -9.68 7.18
C HIS A 185 -4.28 -9.73 6.35
N LEU A 186 -5.39 -9.24 6.89
CA LEU A 186 -6.69 -9.25 6.21
C LEU A 186 -6.87 -8.08 5.23
N LEU A 187 -6.23 -6.94 5.49
CA LEU A 187 -6.51 -5.68 4.78
C LEU A 187 -5.40 -5.25 3.81
N CYS A 188 -4.16 -5.68 4.08
CA CYS A 188 -2.96 -5.25 3.36
C CYS A 188 -2.41 -6.37 2.47
N ASP A 189 -1.48 -6.02 1.59
CA ASP A 189 -0.79 -7.01 0.78
C ASP A 189 0.16 -7.90 1.61
N GLU A 190 0.64 -8.95 0.95
CA GLU A 190 1.50 -9.95 1.58
C GLU A 190 2.83 -9.36 2.05
N GLU A 191 3.42 -8.41 1.31
CA GLU A 191 4.72 -7.83 1.66
C GLU A 191 4.65 -7.02 2.95
N LEU A 192 3.63 -6.17 3.09
CA LEU A 192 3.40 -5.39 4.29
C LEU A 192 3.08 -6.30 5.48
N ASN A 193 2.29 -7.35 5.26
CA ASN A 193 1.97 -8.33 6.28
C ASN A 193 3.22 -9.11 6.76
N ASP A 194 4.10 -9.53 5.85
CA ASP A 194 5.33 -10.25 6.19
C ASP A 194 6.28 -9.35 6.99
N ALA A 195 6.42 -8.09 6.60
CA ALA A 195 7.21 -7.11 7.33
C ALA A 195 6.61 -6.83 8.73
N ALA A 196 5.28 -6.70 8.83
CA ALA A 196 4.57 -6.52 10.10
C ALA A 196 4.79 -7.70 11.04
N ARG A 197 4.68 -8.92 10.51
CA ARG A 197 4.90 -10.16 11.26
C ARG A 197 6.34 -10.27 11.78
N LEU A 198 7.31 -9.93 10.93
CA LEU A 198 8.73 -9.90 11.30
C LEU A 198 8.99 -8.90 12.44
N LEU A 199 8.40 -7.71 12.37
CA LEU A 199 8.48 -6.73 13.45
C LEU A 199 7.79 -7.20 14.73
N ALA A 200 6.59 -7.78 14.63
CA ALA A 200 5.84 -8.29 15.79
C ALA A 200 6.61 -9.39 16.54
N PHE A 201 7.27 -10.29 15.82
CA PHE A 201 8.14 -11.29 16.44
C PHE A 201 9.35 -10.68 17.13
N ALA A 202 10.05 -9.75 16.46
CA ALA A 202 11.21 -9.07 17.04
C ALA A 202 10.83 -8.35 18.35
N VAL A 203 9.70 -7.64 18.37
CA VAL A 203 9.18 -6.97 19.57
C VAL A 203 8.82 -7.96 20.67
N ARG A 204 8.10 -9.04 20.34
CA ARG A 204 7.72 -10.06 21.32
C ARG A 204 8.95 -10.68 21.98
N ASP A 205 9.92 -11.07 21.17
CA ASP A 205 11.16 -11.70 21.64
C ASP A 205 11.94 -10.70 22.50
N LEU A 206 11.97 -9.42 22.13
CA LEU A 206 12.57 -8.34 22.93
C LEU A 206 11.86 -8.13 24.28
N VAL A 207 10.52 -8.13 24.30
CA VAL A 207 9.74 -8.03 25.56
C VAL A 207 10.02 -9.21 26.48
N ARG A 208 10.09 -10.43 25.93
CA ARG A 208 10.25 -11.66 26.70
C ARG A 208 11.69 -11.87 27.17
N ASP A 209 12.64 -11.77 26.26
CA ASP A 209 14.01 -12.24 26.44
C ASP A 209 15.01 -11.08 26.62
N GLY A 210 14.60 -9.86 26.27
CA GLY A 210 15.49 -8.69 26.23
C GLY A 210 16.42 -8.72 25.02
N PRO A 211 17.36 -7.77 24.93
CA PRO A 211 18.31 -7.77 23.84
C PRO A 211 19.27 -8.96 23.96
N LYS A 212 19.65 -9.55 22.82
CA LYS A 212 20.61 -10.67 22.74
C LYS A 212 21.98 -10.28 23.31
N ASP A 213 22.39 -9.05 23.03
CA ASP A 213 23.55 -8.44 23.65
C ASP A 213 23.12 -7.55 24.82
N ARG A 214 23.53 -7.91 26.04
CA ARG A 214 23.22 -7.17 27.27
C ARG A 214 24.39 -6.29 27.73
N THR A 215 25.39 -6.06 26.88
CA THR A 215 26.47 -5.13 27.17
C THR A 215 25.89 -3.72 27.39
N PRO A 216 26.23 -3.04 28.50
CA PRO A 216 25.79 -1.68 28.73
C PRO A 216 26.25 -0.72 27.62
N PRO A 217 25.42 0.28 27.25
CA PRO A 217 24.10 0.59 27.80
C PRO A 217 22.99 -0.29 27.19
N VAL A 218 22.24 -0.98 28.06
CA VAL A 218 21.18 -1.94 27.66
C VAL A 218 20.06 -1.26 26.86
N GLU A 219 19.70 -0.03 27.20
CA GLU A 219 18.69 0.75 26.48
C GLU A 219 19.02 0.86 24.98
N THR A 220 20.27 1.21 24.65
CA THR A 220 20.71 1.33 23.26
C THR A 220 20.62 -0.01 22.53
N ARG A 221 20.92 -1.13 23.21
CA ARG A 221 20.82 -2.47 22.63
C ARG A 221 19.39 -2.87 22.28
N ILE A 222 18.41 -2.48 23.11
CA ILE A 222 16.98 -2.69 22.84
C ILE A 222 16.60 -2.05 21.50
N TRP A 223 17.02 -0.80 21.28
CA TRP A 223 16.72 -0.06 20.04
C TRP A 223 17.48 -0.58 18.82
N GLU A 224 18.74 -0.99 19.01
CA GLU A 224 19.56 -1.57 17.94
C GLU A 224 18.99 -2.90 17.44
N GLU A 225 18.46 -3.74 18.33
CA GLU A 225 17.92 -5.06 17.96
C GLU A 225 16.64 -4.95 17.13
N ILE A 226 15.76 -4.00 17.44
CA ILE A 226 14.51 -3.80 16.72
C ILE A 226 14.65 -2.89 15.48
N GLY A 227 15.72 -2.10 15.41
CA GLY A 227 15.94 -1.14 14.32
C GLY A 227 15.82 -1.74 12.92
N PRO A 228 16.44 -2.90 12.61
CA PRO A 228 16.33 -3.53 11.29
C PRO A 228 14.91 -3.91 10.89
N SER A 229 14.15 -4.57 11.77
CA SER A 229 12.77 -5.00 11.50
C SER A 229 11.83 -3.80 11.34
N ARG A 230 12.00 -2.77 12.17
CA ARG A 230 11.22 -1.53 12.09
C ARG A 230 11.46 -0.80 10.76
N ARG A 231 12.72 -0.65 10.33
CA ARG A 231 13.05 0.00 9.06
C ARG A 231 12.42 -0.73 7.88
N VAL A 232 12.52 -2.06 7.84
CA VAL A 232 11.89 -2.86 6.79
C VAL A 232 10.38 -2.65 6.76
N PHE A 233 9.71 -2.69 7.91
CA PHE A 233 8.27 -2.43 7.98
C PHE A 233 7.90 -1.03 7.49
N LEU A 234 8.60 0.02 7.93
CA LEU A 234 8.32 1.39 7.52
C LEU A 234 8.55 1.62 6.03
N ASP A 235 9.59 1.02 5.46
CA ASP A 235 9.88 1.12 4.03
C ASP A 235 8.77 0.44 3.20
N VAL A 236 8.33 -0.75 3.60
CA VAL A 236 7.23 -1.46 2.92
C VAL A 236 5.90 -0.73 3.10
N ALA A 237 5.61 -0.24 4.30
CA ALA A 237 4.40 0.53 4.58
C ALA A 237 4.35 1.82 3.73
N HIS A 238 5.47 2.50 3.58
CA HIS A 238 5.57 3.68 2.72
C HIS A 238 5.28 3.35 1.25
N LEU A 239 5.84 2.26 0.72
CA LEU A 239 5.57 1.81 -0.64
C LEU A 239 4.09 1.44 -0.82
N HIS A 240 3.55 0.62 0.08
CA HIS A 240 2.14 0.23 0.09
C HIS A 240 1.19 1.44 0.06
N LEU A 241 1.47 2.43 0.91
CA LEU A 241 0.62 3.63 1.00
C LEU A 241 0.78 4.56 -0.21
N ARG A 242 1.93 4.56 -0.87
CA ARG A 242 2.15 5.33 -2.12
C ARG A 242 1.44 4.71 -3.30
N GLU A 243 1.46 3.39 -3.42
CA GLU A 243 0.73 2.67 -4.48
C GLU A 243 -0.78 2.92 -4.41
N LEU A 244 -1.31 3.26 -3.23
CA LEU A 244 -2.71 3.68 -3.07
C LEU A 244 -3.01 5.11 -3.52
N THR A 245 -1.99 5.91 -3.87
CA THR A 245 -2.15 7.33 -4.28
C THR A 245 -1.99 7.59 -5.78
N GLY A 246 -1.48 6.61 -6.53
CA GLY A 246 -1.27 6.68 -7.98
C GLY A 246 -2.38 5.96 -8.75
#